data_AF-A0A3B0UWC8-F1
#
_entry.id   AF-A0A3B0UWC8-F1
#
_cell.length_a   1.000
_cell.length_b   1.000
_cell.length_c   1.000
_cell.angle_alpha   90.00
_cell.angle_beta   90.00
_cell.angle_gamma   90.00
#
_symmetry.space_group_name_H-M   'P 1'
#
loop_
_entity.id
_entity.type
_entity.pdbx_description
1 polymer ?
#
loop_
_entity_poly.entity_id
_entity_poly.type
_entity_poly.pdbx_seq_one_letter_code
_entity_poly.pdbx_strand_id
1 'polypeptide(L)'
;MGFYGIYRIVRNGRSTPPLKEIPSKMLKALIDVGLQKIIFRARPVLSTFHTLIFFGFSYFFLVNVTDLLEGFIPGFELIYGGEAIVGIFILFHVGSRFMGQVLRLAERGEADPWMPFASLVSVAFRGLSDDGFNFGIHLTWWLAIGLIVVFLPYFIRSKHFHLMTAPLNIGLSKQTPRGQLDTAVPPDNDQLTSGAPFCKI
;
A
#
# COMPACT_ATOMS: atom_id res chain seq x y z
N MET A 1 20.29 -3.28 -35.20
CA MET A 1 18.92 -2.98 -35.64
C MET A 1 18.51 -1.64 -35.06
N GLY A 2 18.76 -0.54 -35.78
CA GLY A 2 18.72 0.83 -35.22
C GLY A 2 17.32 1.46 -35.17
N PHE A 3 17.22 2.54 -34.39
CA PHE A 3 16.02 3.36 -34.11
C PHE A 3 15.17 3.73 -35.35
N TYR A 4 15.77 3.79 -36.54
CA TYR A 4 15.07 3.99 -37.81
C TYR A 4 14.00 2.91 -38.11
N GLY A 5 14.25 1.66 -37.68
CA GLY A 5 13.30 0.56 -37.79
C GLY A 5 12.06 0.77 -36.90
N ILE A 6 12.26 1.33 -35.71
CA ILE A 6 11.20 1.60 -34.73
C ILE A 6 10.34 2.79 -35.20
N TYR A 7 10.99 3.86 -35.67
CA TYR A 7 10.32 5.04 -36.21
C TYR A 7 9.36 4.70 -37.37
N ARG A 8 9.78 3.83 -38.30
CA ARG A 8 8.96 3.33 -39.40
C ARG A 8 7.73 2.55 -38.93
N ILE A 9 7.86 1.76 -37.86
CA ILE A 9 6.76 0.94 -37.33
C ILE A 9 5.71 1.80 -36.64
N VAL A 10 6.13 2.83 -35.90
CA VAL A 10 5.23 3.80 -35.25
C VAL A 10 4.51 4.68 -36.28
N ARG A 11 5.21 5.08 -37.35
CA ARG A 11 4.62 5.85 -38.46
C ARG A 11 3.55 5.09 -39.24
N ASN A 12 3.61 3.77 -39.27
CA ASN A 12 2.59 2.92 -39.90
C ASN A 12 1.44 2.57 -38.94
N GLY A 13 1.20 3.42 -37.92
CA GLY A 13 0.25 3.21 -36.83
C GLY A 13 -1.14 2.80 -37.31
N ARG A 14 -1.64 1.69 -36.75
CA ARG A 14 -3.02 1.26 -36.88
C ARG A 14 -3.97 2.39 -36.49
N SER A 15 -5.12 2.46 -37.17
CA SER A 15 -6.18 3.42 -36.88
C SER A 15 -6.47 3.48 -35.38
N THR A 16 -6.39 4.69 -34.82
CA THR A 16 -6.70 4.98 -33.42
C THR A 16 -8.08 4.41 -33.10
N PRO A 17 -8.25 3.68 -31.98
CA PRO A 17 -9.57 3.23 -31.55
C PRO A 17 -10.54 4.42 -31.48
N PRO A 18 -11.83 4.23 -31.83
CA PRO A 18 -12.83 5.28 -31.66
C PRO A 18 -12.80 5.83 -30.24
N LEU A 19 -12.82 7.15 -30.06
CA LEU A 19 -12.73 7.81 -28.72
C LEU A 19 -13.78 7.27 -27.74
N LYS A 20 -14.91 6.78 -28.25
CA LYS A 20 -16.01 6.17 -27.48
C LYS A 20 -15.62 4.85 -26.80
N GLU A 21 -14.58 4.16 -27.27
CA GLU A 21 -14.08 2.92 -26.68
C GLU A 21 -12.95 3.13 -25.66
N ILE A 22 -12.44 4.36 -25.53
CA ILE A 22 -11.38 4.69 -24.57
C ILE A 22 -11.83 4.46 -23.12
N PRO A 23 -13.04 4.87 -22.67
CA PRO A 23 -13.44 4.69 -21.28
C PRO A 23 -13.48 3.22 -20.85
N SER A 24 -14.01 2.34 -21.70
CA SER A 24 -14.10 0.91 -21.38
C SER A 24 -12.72 0.24 -21.40
N LYS A 25 -11.82 0.68 -22.29
CA LYS A 25 -10.43 0.20 -22.35
C LYS A 25 -9.60 0.69 -21.18
N MET A 26 -9.78 1.93 -20.74
CA MET A 26 -9.14 2.46 -19.54
C MET A 26 -9.62 1.76 -18.29
N LEU A 27 -10.93 1.54 -18.15
CA LEU A 27 -11.49 0.79 -17.02
C LEU A 27 -10.97 -0.65 -17.00
N LYS A 28 -10.91 -1.31 -18.16
CA LYS A 28 -10.36 -2.66 -18.27
C LYS A 28 -8.86 -2.71 -17.95
N ALA A 29 -8.09 -1.70 -18.38
CA ALA A 29 -6.68 -1.58 -18.04
C ALA A 29 -6.48 -1.34 -16.53
N LEU A 30 -7.30 -0.49 -15.91
CA LEU A 30 -7.30 -0.28 -14.45
C LEU A 30 -7.59 -1.58 -13.69
N ILE A 31 -8.59 -2.34 -14.16
CA ILE A 31 -8.96 -3.65 -13.61
C ILE A 31 -7.81 -4.65 -13.79
N ASP A 32 -7.21 -4.73 -14.97
CA ASP A 32 -6.12 -5.67 -15.26
C ASP A 32 -4.83 -5.32 -14.50
N VAL A 33 -4.55 -4.02 -14.30
CA VAL A 33 -3.44 -3.51 -13.47
C VAL A 33 -3.70 -3.78 -11.99
N GLY A 34 -4.91 -3.48 -11.50
CA GLY A 34 -5.29 -3.73 -10.10
C GLY A 34 -5.32 -5.22 -9.75
N LEU A 35 -5.84 -6.06 -10.63
CA LEU A 35 -5.89 -7.52 -10.44
C LEU A 35 -4.58 -8.23 -10.82
N GLN A 36 -3.57 -7.51 -11.31
CA GLN A 36 -2.24 -8.01 -11.68
C GLN A 36 -2.24 -9.32 -12.50
N LYS A 37 -3.28 -9.49 -13.33
CA LYS A 37 -3.70 -10.79 -13.86
C LYS A 37 -2.66 -11.44 -14.80
N ILE A 38 -1.78 -10.63 -15.39
CA ILE A 38 -0.77 -11.04 -16.37
C ILE A 38 0.48 -11.64 -15.68
N ILE A 39 0.85 -11.17 -14.49
CA ILE A 39 2.12 -11.51 -13.84
C ILE A 39 2.01 -12.82 -13.07
N PHE A 40 0.85 -13.08 -12.45
CA PHE A 40 0.57 -14.31 -11.70
C PHE A 40 0.73 -15.59 -12.51
N ARG A 41 0.49 -15.52 -13.83
CA ARG A 41 0.57 -16.68 -14.72
C ARG A 41 2.01 -17.07 -15.09
N ALA A 42 2.95 -16.14 -15.03
CA ALA A 42 4.33 -16.36 -15.46
C ALA A 42 5.26 -16.79 -14.32
N ARG A 43 5.11 -16.20 -13.12
CA ARG A 43 5.94 -16.50 -11.93
C ARG A 43 5.14 -16.28 -10.64
N PRO A 44 4.35 -17.27 -10.18
CA PRO A 44 3.37 -17.07 -9.10
C PRO A 44 4.00 -16.62 -7.78
N VAL A 45 5.16 -17.18 -7.38
CA VAL A 45 5.81 -16.82 -6.11
C VAL A 45 6.29 -15.37 -6.08
N LEU A 46 6.99 -14.92 -7.13
CA LEU A 46 7.48 -13.55 -7.25
C LEU A 46 6.33 -12.56 -7.46
N SER A 47 5.29 -12.97 -8.17
CA SER A 47 4.06 -12.19 -8.34
C SER A 47 3.38 -11.95 -7.00
N THR A 48 3.25 -12.96 -6.14
CA THR A 48 2.64 -12.79 -4.81
C THR A 48 3.36 -11.74 -3.97
N PHE A 49 4.69 -11.74 -3.93
CA PHE A 49 5.45 -10.69 -3.26
C PHE A 49 5.22 -9.30 -3.89
N HIS A 50 5.17 -9.22 -5.22
CA HIS A 50 4.89 -7.96 -5.91
C HIS A 50 3.46 -7.46 -5.68
N THR A 51 2.48 -8.35 -5.56
CA THR A 51 1.10 -8.02 -5.22
C THR A 51 0.99 -7.49 -3.81
N LEU A 52 1.65 -8.13 -2.85
CA LEU A 52 1.74 -7.65 -1.47
C LEU A 52 2.40 -6.26 -1.40
N ILE A 53 3.50 -6.07 -2.12
CA ILE A 53 4.20 -4.78 -2.18
C ILE A 53 3.34 -3.71 -2.87
N PHE A 54 2.72 -4.02 -4.02
CA PHE A 54 1.87 -3.09 -4.76
C PHE A 54 0.66 -2.64 -3.95
N PHE A 55 -0.11 -3.58 -3.38
CA PHE A 55 -1.24 -3.21 -2.54
C PHE A 55 -0.80 -2.53 -1.25
N GLY A 56 0.34 -2.92 -0.68
CA GLY A 56 0.95 -2.23 0.45
C GLY A 56 1.29 -0.77 0.13
N PHE A 57 1.97 -0.50 -0.99
CA PHE A 57 2.29 0.86 -1.42
C PHE A 57 1.07 1.66 -1.89
N SER A 58 0.09 1.05 -2.56
CA SER A 58 -1.16 1.72 -2.94
C SER A 58 -1.99 2.09 -1.70
N TYR A 59 -2.06 1.21 -0.70
CA TYR A 59 -2.69 1.49 0.58
C TYR A 59 -1.96 2.59 1.33
N PHE A 60 -0.62 2.50 1.42
CA PHE A 60 0.21 3.54 2.01
C PHE A 60 -0.04 4.89 1.32
N PHE A 61 0.02 4.93 -0.02
CA PHE A 61 -0.25 6.15 -0.80
C PHE A 61 -1.65 6.72 -0.52
N LEU A 62 -2.67 5.87 -0.45
CA LEU A 62 -4.03 6.30 -0.15
C LEU A 62 -4.12 6.95 1.23
N VAL A 63 -3.55 6.30 2.26
CA VAL A 63 -3.48 6.86 3.63
C VAL A 63 -2.73 8.18 3.64
N ASN A 64 -1.59 8.27 2.95
CA ASN A 64 -0.81 9.50 2.90
C ASN A 64 -1.57 10.64 2.19
N VAL A 65 -2.35 10.32 1.15
CA VAL A 65 -3.21 11.32 0.48
C VAL A 65 -4.34 11.76 1.41
N THR A 66 -4.98 10.83 2.14
CA THR A 66 -6.03 11.21 3.09
C THR A 66 -5.48 12.04 4.24
N ASP A 67 -4.31 11.70 4.78
CA ASP A 67 -3.64 12.44 5.84
C ASP A 67 -3.22 13.86 5.37
N LEU A 68 -2.75 13.97 4.13
CA LEU A 68 -2.44 15.27 3.50
C LEU A 68 -3.71 16.12 3.31
N LEU A 69 -4.83 15.50 2.90
CA LEU A 69 -6.11 16.18 2.74
C LEU A 69 -6.70 16.63 4.08
N GLU A 70 -6.56 15.83 5.13
CA GLU A 70 -6.92 16.21 6.50
C GLU A 70 -6.08 17.40 6.99
N GLY A 71 -4.76 17.37 6.75
CA GLY A 71 -3.87 18.47 7.12
C GLY A 71 -4.14 19.78 6.36
N PHE A 72 -4.77 19.73 5.19
CA PHE A 72 -5.06 20.90 4.35
C PHE A 72 -6.49 21.42 4.52
N ILE A 73 -7.44 20.57 4.94
CA ILE A 73 -8.86 20.92 5.07
C ILE A 73 -9.27 20.83 6.55
N PRO A 74 -9.36 21.96 7.26
CA PRO A 74 -9.85 21.97 8.64
C PRO A 74 -11.30 21.47 8.69
N GLY A 75 -11.54 20.36 9.42
CA GLY A 75 -12.86 19.75 9.60
C GLY A 75 -13.14 18.49 8.78
N PHE A 76 -12.15 17.95 8.05
CA PHE A 76 -12.27 16.68 7.33
C PHE A 76 -11.76 15.50 8.18
N GLU A 77 -12.61 14.96 9.07
CA GLU A 77 -12.25 13.83 9.94
C GLU A 77 -12.69 12.48 9.35
N LEU A 78 -11.78 11.77 8.66
CA LEU A 78 -12.01 10.41 8.20
C LEU A 78 -11.60 9.39 9.27
N ILE A 79 -12.45 9.20 10.28
CA ILE A 79 -12.53 7.99 11.13
C ILE A 79 -11.20 7.51 11.77
N TYR A 80 -10.16 8.32 11.96
CA TYR A 80 -8.96 7.92 12.74
C TYR A 80 -8.17 9.14 13.23
N GLY A 81 -8.84 10.09 13.88
CA GLY A 81 -8.22 11.28 14.49
C GLY A 81 -7.34 10.99 15.71
N GLY A 82 -6.29 10.18 15.57
CA GLY A 82 -5.51 9.71 16.73
C GLY A 82 -4.03 9.39 16.51
N GLU A 83 -3.49 9.39 15.29
CA GLU A 83 -2.14 8.87 15.07
C GLU A 83 -1.18 9.94 14.52
N ALA A 84 -1.24 11.16 15.08
CA ALA A 84 -0.28 12.25 14.77
C ALA A 84 1.18 11.77 14.87
N ILE A 85 1.45 10.83 15.79
CA ILE A 85 2.75 10.18 15.97
C ILE A 85 3.20 9.45 14.70
N VAL A 86 2.27 8.80 13.99
CA VAL A 86 2.55 8.03 12.77
C VAL A 86 2.76 8.96 11.59
N GLY A 87 1.94 10.01 11.45
CA GLY A 87 2.15 11.05 10.44
C GLY A 87 3.51 11.74 10.60
N ILE A 88 3.88 12.09 11.84
CA ILE A 88 5.20 12.63 12.18
C ILE A 88 6.29 11.63 11.82
N PHE A 89 6.16 10.35 12.22
CA PHE A 89 7.12 9.32 11.88
C PHE A 89 7.34 9.21 10.36
N ILE A 90 6.25 9.17 9.57
CA ILE A 90 6.32 9.08 8.11
C ILE A 90 7.05 10.30 7.54
N LEU A 91 6.66 11.52 7.96
CA LEU A 91 7.27 12.76 7.48
C LEU A 91 8.78 12.78 7.75
N PHE A 92 9.21 12.48 8.97
CA PHE A 92 10.63 12.49 9.33
C PHE A 92 11.42 11.32 8.71
N HIS A 93 10.81 10.14 8.59
CA HIS A 93 11.45 8.99 7.99
C HIS A 93 11.63 9.16 6.47
N VAL A 94 10.55 9.51 5.76
CA VAL A 94 10.60 9.75 4.31
C VAL A 94 11.43 11.00 4.00
N GLY A 95 11.30 12.05 4.80
CA GLY A 95 12.09 13.27 4.69
C GLY A 95 13.59 13.02 4.85
N SER A 96 14.00 12.19 5.80
CA SER A 96 15.42 11.84 5.96
C SER A 96 15.96 10.98 4.82
N ARG A 97 15.15 10.05 4.29
CA ARG A 97 15.51 9.28 3.09
C ARG A 97 15.66 10.19 1.87
N PHE A 98 14.74 11.13 1.69
CA PHE A 98 14.80 12.13 0.62
C PHE A 98 16.04 13.03 0.76
N MET A 99 16.28 13.58 1.95
CA MET A 99 17.43 14.44 2.21
C MET A 99 18.76 13.71 2.00
N GLY A 100 18.86 12.43 2.39
CA GLY A 100 20.03 11.62 2.09
C GLY A 100 20.30 11.45 0.60
N GLN A 101 19.26 11.41 -0.24
CA GLN A 101 19.42 11.40 -1.71
C GLN A 101 19.84 12.77 -2.26
N VAL A 102 19.24 13.85 -1.75
CA VAL A 102 19.62 15.22 -2.09
C VAL A 102 21.11 15.46 -1.85
N LEU A 103 21.61 15.09 -0.67
CA LEU A 103 23.02 15.27 -0.30
C LEU A 103 23.96 14.43 -1.16
N ARG A 104 23.62 13.16 -1.42
CA ARG A 104 24.41 12.27 -2.31
C ARG A 104 24.44 12.76 -3.75
N LEU A 105 23.37 13.40 -4.20
CA LEU A 105 23.27 13.95 -5.55
C LEU A 105 24.04 15.27 -5.64
N ALA A 106 23.99 16.09 -4.59
CA ALA A 106 24.78 17.31 -4.45
C ALA A 106 26.29 17.02 -4.39
N GLU A 107 26.71 16.00 -3.64
CA GLU A 107 28.10 15.51 -3.56
C GLU A 107 28.65 15.11 -4.93
N ARG A 108 27.83 14.44 -5.76
CA ARG A 108 28.22 14.06 -7.13
C ARG A 108 28.22 15.24 -8.11
N GLY A 109 27.59 16.37 -7.77
CA GLY A 109 27.43 17.51 -8.67
C GLY A 109 26.53 17.23 -9.89
N GLU A 110 25.90 16.07 -9.95
CA GLU A 110 25.07 15.61 -11.07
C GLU A 110 23.59 15.83 -10.77
N ALA A 111 22.77 16.03 -11.80
CA ALA A 111 21.32 16.01 -11.67
C ALA A 111 20.78 14.75 -12.35
N ASP A 112 19.91 14.01 -11.66
CA ASP A 112 19.27 12.82 -12.21
C ASP A 112 17.87 13.17 -12.75
N PRO A 113 17.59 12.92 -14.05
CA PRO A 113 16.25 13.11 -14.64
C PRO A 113 15.13 12.31 -13.96
N TRP A 114 15.44 11.16 -13.36
CA TRP A 114 14.46 10.29 -12.71
C TRP A 114 14.16 10.70 -11.26
N MET A 115 14.90 11.67 -10.72
CA MET A 115 14.73 12.20 -9.36
C MET A 115 14.55 13.72 -9.36
N PRO A 116 13.58 14.28 -10.11
CA PRO A 116 13.53 15.71 -10.43
C PRO A 116 13.47 16.62 -9.19
N PHE A 117 12.75 16.21 -8.14
CA PHE A 117 12.66 16.98 -6.90
C PHE A 117 13.96 16.94 -6.08
N ALA A 118 14.60 15.77 -6.00
CA ALA A 118 15.88 15.66 -5.30
C ALA A 118 16.97 16.43 -6.06
N SER A 119 16.96 16.34 -7.40
CA SER A 119 17.82 17.12 -8.29
C SER A 119 17.65 18.62 -8.09
N LEU A 120 16.41 19.11 -8.01
CA LEU A 120 16.11 20.52 -7.78
C LEU A 120 16.66 21.00 -6.42
N VAL A 121 16.39 20.25 -5.35
CA VAL A 121 16.83 20.62 -4.00
C VAL A 121 18.35 20.47 -3.83
N SER A 122 18.98 19.54 -4.54
CA SER A 122 20.44 19.29 -4.46
C SER A 122 21.28 20.52 -4.79
N VAL A 123 20.77 21.41 -5.66
CA VAL A 123 21.46 22.64 -6.06
C VAL A 123 21.82 23.51 -4.85
N ALA A 124 20.94 23.57 -3.86
CA ALA A 124 21.16 24.37 -2.64
C ALA A 124 22.32 23.85 -1.78
N PHE A 125 22.73 22.59 -1.96
CA PHE A 125 23.71 21.91 -1.11
C PHE A 125 25.06 21.67 -1.81
N ARG A 126 25.23 22.08 -3.08
CA ARG A 126 26.45 21.85 -3.87
C ARG A 126 27.73 22.52 -3.33
N GLY A 127 27.60 23.49 -2.43
CA GLY A 127 28.73 24.23 -1.85
C GLY A 127 29.22 23.71 -0.50
N LEU A 128 28.70 22.57 -0.02
CA LEU A 128 29.18 21.96 1.22
C LEU A 128 30.58 21.36 1.04
N SER A 129 31.34 21.30 2.14
CA SER A 129 32.61 20.56 2.17
C SER A 129 32.37 19.05 2.10
N ASP A 130 33.38 18.31 1.65
CA ASP A 130 33.35 16.83 1.60
C ASP A 130 33.02 16.23 2.98
N ASP A 131 33.59 16.78 4.06
CA ASP A 131 33.28 16.40 5.43
C ASP A 131 31.81 16.66 5.79
N GLY A 132 31.24 17.77 5.32
CA GLY A 132 29.84 18.12 5.51
C GLY A 132 28.88 17.16 4.81
N PHE A 133 29.21 16.75 3.58
CA PHE A 133 28.45 15.71 2.87
C PHE A 133 28.52 14.38 3.59
N ASN A 134 29.73 13.94 3.97
CA ASN A 134 29.91 12.68 4.67
C ASN A 134 29.08 12.65 5.96
N PHE A 135 29.19 13.68 6.80
CA PHE A 135 28.41 13.77 8.03
C PHE A 135 26.89 13.79 7.76
N GLY A 136 26.42 14.63 6.85
CA GLY A 136 24.99 14.76 6.56
C GLY A 136 24.36 13.48 5.99
N ILE A 137 25.10 12.75 5.15
CA ILE A 137 24.67 11.48 4.59
C ILE A 137 24.58 10.40 5.69
N HIS A 138 25.57 10.32 6.59
CA HIS A 138 25.51 9.38 7.71
C HIS A 138 24.42 9.75 8.70
N LEU A 139 24.23 11.03 9.00
CA LEU A 139 23.19 11.52 9.89
C LEU A 139 21.80 11.15 9.37
N THR A 140 21.50 11.45 8.10
CA THR A 140 20.22 11.14 7.48
C THR A 140 19.97 9.63 7.40
N TRP A 141 21.02 8.84 7.16
CA TRP A 141 20.94 7.38 7.18
C TRP A 141 20.65 6.82 8.59
N TRP A 142 21.37 7.28 9.61
CA TRP A 142 21.16 6.88 11.00
C TRP A 142 19.79 7.32 11.51
N LEU A 143 19.33 8.52 11.14
CA LEU A 143 18.01 9.01 11.49
C LEU A 143 16.91 8.12 10.87
N ALA A 144 17.06 7.74 9.59
CA ALA A 144 16.11 6.86 8.92
C ALA A 144 16.01 5.49 9.59
N ILE A 145 17.15 4.84 9.90
CA ILE A 145 17.18 3.53 10.56
C ILE A 145 16.74 3.62 12.02
N GLY A 146 17.20 4.64 12.75
CA GLY A 146 16.85 4.86 14.15
C GLY A 146 15.34 5.04 14.33
N LEU A 147 14.70 5.83 13.47
CA LEU A 147 13.25 5.98 13.48
C LEU A 147 12.53 4.65 13.23
N ILE A 148 12.99 3.83 12.27
CA ILE A 148 12.38 2.50 12.03
C ILE A 148 12.48 1.64 13.29
N VAL A 149 13.67 1.57 13.90
CA VAL A 149 13.89 0.72 15.08
C VAL A 149 13.01 1.15 16.25
N VAL A 150 12.87 2.45 16.49
CA VAL A 150 12.00 3.00 17.54
C VAL A 150 10.52 2.79 17.21
N PHE A 151 10.14 2.90 15.94
CA PHE A 151 8.77 2.73 15.50
C PHE A 151 8.33 1.26 15.45
N LEU A 152 9.25 0.31 15.28
CA LEU A 152 8.94 -1.11 15.21
C LEU A 152 8.14 -1.66 16.42
N PRO A 153 8.53 -1.40 17.70
CA PRO A 153 7.74 -1.82 18.86
C PRO A 153 6.39 -1.07 18.96
N TYR A 154 6.33 0.18 18.49
CA TYR A 154 5.09 0.96 18.42
C TYR A 154 4.11 0.36 17.40
N PHE A 155 4.62 -0.04 16.23
CA PHE A 155 3.85 -0.65 15.15
C PHE A 155 3.13 -1.94 15.59
N ILE A 156 3.82 -2.81 16.33
CA ILE A 156 3.24 -4.08 16.82
C ILE A 156 2.13 -3.84 17.86
N ARG A 157 2.22 -2.75 18.65
CA ARG A 157 1.23 -2.42 19.70
C ARG A 157 0.07 -1.53 19.23
N SER A 158 0.19 -0.90 18.06
CA SER A 158 -0.76 0.14 17.62
C SER A 158 -1.97 -0.44 16.87
N LYS A 159 -3.02 0.40 16.74
CA LYS A 159 -4.27 0.07 16.03
C LYS A 159 -4.05 -0.25 14.53
N HIS A 160 -2.89 0.10 13.96
CA HIS A 160 -2.54 -0.19 12.57
C HIS A 160 -2.39 -1.68 12.27
N PHE A 161 -1.99 -2.50 13.24
CA PHE A 161 -1.93 -3.96 13.05
C PHE A 161 -3.31 -4.55 12.73
N HIS A 162 -4.39 -4.00 13.32
CA HIS A 162 -5.76 -4.42 13.03
C HIS A 162 -6.08 -4.29 11.54
N LEU A 163 -5.61 -3.23 10.87
CA LEU A 163 -5.85 -2.98 9.45
C LEU A 163 -5.16 -4.01 8.53
N MET A 164 -3.97 -4.48 8.90
CA MET A 164 -3.28 -5.57 8.18
C MET A 164 -3.97 -6.93 8.39
N THR A 165 -4.52 -7.15 9.59
CA THR A 165 -5.26 -8.38 9.91
C THR A 165 -6.73 -8.34 9.49
N ALA A 166 -7.29 -7.16 9.19
CA ALA A 166 -8.70 -6.99 8.86
C ALA A 166 -9.14 -7.78 7.62
N PRO A 167 -8.37 -7.83 6.50
CA PRO A 167 -8.71 -8.69 5.36
C PRO A 167 -8.71 -10.17 5.72
N LEU A 168 -7.75 -10.62 6.54
CA LEU A 168 -7.67 -12.00 7.02
C LEU A 168 -8.85 -12.33 7.94
N ASN A 169 -9.20 -11.43 8.85
CA ASN A 169 -10.32 -11.59 9.77
C ASN A 169 -11.65 -11.64 9.01
N ILE A 170 -11.87 -10.77 8.03
CA ILE A 170 -13.08 -10.78 7.20
C ILE A 170 -13.15 -12.03 6.32
N GLY A 171 -12.03 -12.44 5.73
CA GLY A 171 -11.95 -13.63 4.87
C GLY A 171 -12.14 -14.95 5.62
N LEU A 172 -11.81 -14.98 6.92
CA LEU A 172 -12.00 -16.14 7.80
C LEU A 172 -13.24 -16.01 8.70
N SER A 173 -13.93 -14.87 8.73
CA SER A 173 -15.11 -14.66 9.57
C SER A 173 -16.33 -15.41 9.02
N LYS A 174 -17.01 -16.16 9.89
CA LYS A 174 -18.33 -16.74 9.57
C LYS A 174 -19.36 -15.61 9.55
N GLN A 175 -20.07 -15.47 8.44
CA GLN A 175 -21.12 -14.45 8.25
C GLN A 175 -22.48 -14.88 8.82
N THR A 176 -22.51 -15.47 10.01
CA THR A 176 -23.78 -15.72 10.69
C THR A 176 -24.25 -14.44 11.37
N PRO A 177 -25.53 -14.04 11.21
CA PRO A 177 -26.11 -12.94 11.97
C PRO A 177 -25.87 -13.15 13.47
N ARG A 178 -25.41 -12.12 14.17
CA ARG A 178 -25.18 -12.19 15.63
C ARG A 178 -26.48 -12.66 16.30
N GLY A 179 -26.47 -13.87 16.87
CA GLY A 179 -27.61 -14.48 17.58
C GLY A 179 -28.26 -15.69 16.90
N GLN A 180 -27.74 -16.19 15.78
CA GLN A 180 -28.25 -17.43 15.17
C GLN A 180 -27.80 -18.65 15.99
N LEU A 181 -28.74 -19.27 16.72
CA LEU A 181 -28.54 -20.60 17.31
C LEU A 181 -28.49 -21.63 16.19
N ASP A 182 -27.64 -22.65 16.36
CA ASP A 182 -27.64 -23.82 15.49
C ASP A 182 -29.06 -24.38 15.44
N THR A 183 -29.55 -24.68 14.23
CA THR A 183 -30.87 -25.30 14.06
C THR A 183 -30.89 -26.59 14.86
N ALA A 184 -31.80 -26.65 15.85
CA ALA A 184 -32.00 -27.85 16.65
C ALA A 184 -32.23 -29.03 15.70
N VAL A 185 -31.34 -30.01 15.76
CA VAL A 185 -31.55 -31.29 15.09
C VAL A 185 -32.78 -31.91 15.77
N PRO A 186 -33.89 -32.17 15.04
CA PRO A 186 -35.02 -32.87 15.62
C PRO A 186 -34.53 -34.20 16.16
N PRO A 187 -34.93 -34.61 17.38
CA PRO A 187 -34.64 -35.95 17.83
C PRO A 187 -35.19 -36.93 16.80
N ASP A 188 -34.35 -37.90 16.43
CA ASP A 188 -34.75 -39.06 15.66
C ASP A 188 -36.06 -39.63 16.24
N ASN A 189 -37.01 -39.95 15.36
CA ASN A 189 -38.29 -40.58 15.72
C ASN A 189 -38.09 -41.89 16.52
N ASP A 190 -36.90 -42.47 16.53
CA ASP A 190 -36.53 -43.62 17.37
C ASP A 190 -36.56 -43.31 18.89
N GLN A 191 -36.48 -42.03 19.28
CA GLN A 191 -36.61 -41.59 20.68
C GLN A 191 -38.06 -41.36 21.13
N LEU A 192 -39.01 -41.22 20.19
CA LEU A 192 -40.45 -41.04 20.49
C LEU A 192 -41.20 -42.37 20.65
N THR A 193 -40.60 -43.49 20.21
CA THR A 193 -41.21 -44.82 20.26
C THR A 193 -40.70 -45.67 21.42
N SER A 194 -39.63 -45.26 22.11
CA SER A 194 -39.01 -46.02 23.20
C SER A 194 -39.25 -45.38 24.59
N GLY A 195 -40.48 -45.52 25.08
CA GLY A 195 -40.73 -45.72 26.52
C GLY A 195 -41.11 -44.51 27.36
N ALA A 196 -42.41 -44.37 27.63
CA ALA A 196 -42.94 -44.19 28.99
C ALA A 196 -44.47 -44.40 28.99
N PRO A 197 -45.05 -45.20 29.91
CA PRO A 197 -46.49 -45.34 30.04
C PRO A 197 -47.10 -44.04 30.58
N PHE A 198 -48.01 -43.46 29.80
CA PHE A 198 -48.75 -42.25 30.11
C PHE A 198 -49.63 -42.48 31.35
N CYS A 199 -49.32 -41.81 32.47
CA CYS A 199 -50.20 -41.77 33.63
C CYS A 199 -51.40 -40.88 33.29
N LYS A 200 -52.60 -41.46 33.22
CA LYS A 200 -53.87 -40.72 33.16
C LYS A 200 -54.21 -40.22 34.57
N ILE A 201 -54.41 -38.91 34.71
CA ILE A 201 -55.13 -38.27 35.81
C ILE A 201 -56.28 -37.49 35.18
#